data_AF-A0A2I0QIR0-F1
#
_entry.id   AF-A0A2I0QIR0-F1
#
_cell.length_a   1.000
_cell.length_b   1.000
_cell.length_c   1.000
_cell.angle_alpha   90.00
_cell.angle_beta   90.00
_cell.angle_gamma   90.00
#
_symmetry.space_group_name_H-M   'P 1'
#
loop_
_entity.id
_entity.type
_entity.pdbx_description
1 polymer ?
#
loop_
_entity_poly.entity_id
_entity_poly.type
_entity_poly.pdbx_seq_one_letter_code
_entity_poly.pdbx_strand_id
1 'polypeptide(L)'
;MENKKIGEKNRGKEMIGGFCVVLGMIMLSFVGANGANVTMYIEDYGVDPGATWITIPVDLNVSSGSNPFGTTGFNVTYDGNILNASNYTKGPSMDAAVCNITVPGVIQCGSIFNSAGIQGDFTLVNITFNIIQIGVKTDLNISIGVIADKDGNGYSYSIKNGSVQINCTNDTQCGANNTCNITTHLCQATTIICYGDADGDGYGNATNTTQNTTCPTGYVNNSNDCNDNNSAINPNTIWFADMDNDGYGNATNNRTNCTKPSGMWITNASMATDCNDNNSAINPNTIWYADNDTDGYGNAAINQTNCTKPSGNWTLIPGDCNDNNLSIHPGTPEIYYDGVDNDCNVSTKDCDQDNDGF
;
A
#
# COMPACT_ATOMS: atom_id res chain seq x y z
N MET A 1 -24.08 53.73 0.68
CA MET A 1 -23.94 54.52 1.92
C MET A 1 -22.90 53.79 2.74
N GLU A 2 -21.73 54.29 3.10
CA GLU A 2 -21.20 55.64 3.13
C GLU A 2 -19.66 55.51 3.13
N ASN A 3 -18.99 56.44 2.45
CA ASN A 3 -17.54 56.55 2.38
C ASN A 3 -16.96 57.01 3.73
N LYS A 4 -15.76 56.55 4.08
CA LYS A 4 -14.81 57.44 4.77
C LYS A 4 -13.35 57.11 4.47
N LYS A 5 -12.78 57.90 3.54
CA LYS A 5 -11.35 58.17 3.38
C LYS A 5 -10.88 59.10 4.51
N ILE A 6 -9.79 58.75 5.17
CA ILE A 6 -8.83 59.61 5.89
C ILE A 6 -7.52 58.81 5.89
N GLY A 7 -6.32 59.25 5.52
CA GLY A 7 -5.75 60.52 5.07
C GLY A 7 -4.22 60.33 5.15
N GLU A 8 -3.50 60.55 4.05
CA GLU A 8 -2.03 60.55 4.02
C GLU A 8 -1.47 61.77 4.76
N LYS A 9 -0.49 61.57 5.66
CA LYS A 9 0.76 62.35 5.77
C LYS A 9 1.60 61.92 6.96
N ASN A 10 2.77 61.34 6.69
CA ASN A 10 4.08 61.94 6.97
C ASN A 10 5.16 60.84 7.01
N ARG A 11 6.01 60.84 5.99
CA ARG A 11 7.31 60.17 5.98
C ARG A 11 8.21 60.82 7.02
N GLY A 12 8.23 60.27 8.23
CA GLY A 12 9.31 60.42 9.18
C GLY A 12 10.39 59.40 8.86
N LYS A 13 11.56 59.86 8.40
CA LYS A 13 12.77 59.06 8.31
C LYS A 13 13.22 58.68 9.72
N GLU A 14 12.93 57.47 10.17
CA GLU A 14 13.68 56.87 11.25
C GLU A 14 14.98 56.31 10.67
N MET A 15 16.09 56.94 11.06
CA MET A 15 17.42 56.35 10.96
C MET A 15 17.44 55.13 11.87
N ILE A 16 17.16 53.96 11.30
CA ILE A 16 17.54 52.70 11.91
C ILE A 16 19.06 52.66 11.81
N GLY A 17 19.72 52.94 12.94
CA GLY A 17 21.16 52.78 13.10
C GLY A 17 21.51 51.31 12.86
N GLY A 18 21.79 50.99 11.59
CA GLY A 18 22.46 49.77 11.22
C GLY A 18 23.82 49.77 11.89
N PHE A 19 23.94 49.02 12.97
CA PHE A 19 25.23 48.57 13.47
C PHE A 19 25.80 47.63 12.39
N CYS A 20 26.40 48.25 11.37
CA CYS A 20 27.29 47.62 10.44
C CYS A 20 28.54 47.28 11.26
N VAL A 21 28.53 46.09 11.90
CA VAL A 21 29.79 45.47 12.30
C VAL A 21 30.48 45.17 10.99
N VAL A 22 31.32 46.10 10.57
CA VAL A 22 32.34 45.89 9.55
C VAL A 22 33.17 44.73 10.10
N LEU A 23 32.81 43.51 9.68
CA LEU A 23 33.65 42.34 9.82
C LEU A 23 34.88 42.65 8.96
N GLY A 24 35.87 43.28 9.58
CA GLY A 24 37.17 43.42 8.98
C GLY A 24 37.70 42.01 8.76
N MET A 25 37.50 41.49 7.55
CA MET A 25 38.35 40.44 7.01
C MET A 25 39.75 41.03 6.95
N ILE A 26 40.46 40.94 8.06
CA ILE A 26 41.91 40.99 8.05
C ILE A 26 42.29 39.77 7.22
N MET A 27 42.62 40.02 5.95
CA MET A 27 43.43 39.12 5.13
C MET A 27 44.76 39.00 5.87
N LEU A 28 44.83 38.10 6.86
CA LEU A 28 46.09 37.62 7.37
C LEU A 28 46.74 36.89 6.20
N SER A 29 47.74 37.55 5.64
CA SER A 29 48.71 36.94 4.75
C SER A 29 49.19 35.64 5.39
N PHE A 30 48.84 34.51 4.78
CA PHE A 30 49.41 33.20 5.07
C PHE A 30 50.91 33.28 4.75
N VAL A 31 51.71 33.65 5.74
CA VAL A 31 53.11 33.25 5.75
C VAL A 31 53.05 31.76 6.06
N GLY A 32 53.17 30.94 5.00
CA GLY A 32 53.24 29.49 5.14
C GLY A 32 54.39 29.13 6.08
N ALA A 33 54.06 28.85 7.34
CA ALA A 33 54.99 28.23 8.25
C ALA A 33 55.21 26.81 7.75
N ASN A 34 56.45 26.51 7.37
CA ASN A 34 56.89 25.13 7.17
C ASN A 34 56.54 24.30 8.41
N GLY A 35 55.64 23.31 8.27
CA GLY A 35 55.77 22.05 9.00
C GLY A 35 54.75 21.67 10.07
N ALA A 36 53.69 22.45 10.36
CA ALA A 36 52.68 22.03 11.34
C ALA A 36 51.50 21.32 10.65
N ASN A 37 51.55 19.99 10.60
CA ASN A 37 50.49 19.15 10.03
C ASN A 37 49.66 18.51 11.15
N VAL A 38 48.33 18.65 11.06
CA VAL A 38 47.39 17.93 11.93
C VAL A 38 46.52 16.98 11.11
N THR A 39 46.06 15.90 11.73
CA THR A 39 45.14 14.96 11.09
C THR A 39 43.91 14.78 11.97
N MET A 40 42.75 15.22 11.50
CA MET A 40 41.48 14.95 12.16
C MET A 40 40.90 13.66 11.58
N TYR A 41 40.42 12.76 12.43
CA TYR A 41 39.96 11.47 11.97
C TYR A 41 38.80 10.88 12.77
N ILE A 42 38.08 9.99 12.11
CA ILE A 42 37.13 9.04 12.69
C ILE A 42 37.57 7.66 12.19
N GLU A 43 37.61 6.68 13.08
CA GLU A 43 37.91 5.28 12.72
C GLU A 43 36.69 4.56 12.13
N ASP A 44 36.91 3.38 11.55
CA ASP A 44 35.82 2.49 11.15
C ASP A 44 35.32 1.69 12.36
N TYR A 45 34.01 1.67 12.56
CA TYR A 45 33.35 0.96 13.66
C TYR A 45 32.43 -0.14 13.14
N GLY A 46 32.52 -1.31 13.77
CA GLY A 46 31.51 -2.36 13.68
C GLY A 46 30.65 -2.38 14.92
N VAL A 47 29.34 -2.52 14.75
CA VAL A 47 28.39 -2.62 15.86
C VAL A 47 27.87 -4.04 15.97
N ASP A 48 27.97 -4.60 17.18
CA ASP A 48 27.43 -5.91 17.46
C ASP A 48 25.90 -5.94 17.42
N PRO A 49 25.32 -7.08 17.02
CA PRO A 49 23.87 -7.27 16.95
C PRO A 49 23.18 -7.02 18.30
N GLY A 50 22.14 -6.19 18.30
CA GLY A 50 21.33 -5.89 19.50
C GLY A 50 21.75 -4.63 20.26
N ALA A 51 22.85 -3.98 19.89
CA ALA A 51 23.14 -2.64 20.36
C ALA A 51 22.11 -1.64 19.80
N THR A 52 21.65 -0.71 20.64
CA THR A 52 20.70 0.35 20.26
C THR A 52 21.38 1.71 20.10
N TRP A 53 22.64 1.82 20.50
CA TRP A 53 23.46 3.03 20.38
C TRP A 53 24.95 2.69 20.28
N ILE A 54 25.73 3.63 19.78
CA ILE A 54 27.20 3.60 19.74
C ILE A 54 27.76 5.00 20.04
N THR A 55 28.90 5.07 20.71
CA THR A 55 29.63 6.33 20.91
C THR A 55 30.90 6.31 20.07
N ILE A 56 31.07 7.35 19.25
CA ILE A 56 32.16 7.48 18.27
C ILE A 56 32.97 8.74 18.60
N PRO A 57 34.27 8.59 18.91
CA PRO A 57 35.17 9.72 19.05
C PRO A 57 35.50 10.36 17.69
N VAL A 58 35.62 11.68 17.69
CA VAL A 58 36.35 12.43 16.67
C VAL A 58 37.67 12.83 17.28
N ASP A 59 38.75 12.33 16.68
CA ASP A 59 40.09 12.47 17.20
C ASP A 59 40.92 13.44 16.35
N LEU A 60 41.96 14.00 16.97
CA LEU A 60 42.93 14.88 16.32
C LEU A 60 44.34 14.45 16.72
N ASN A 61 45.18 14.28 15.70
CA ASN A 61 46.60 14.07 15.87
C ASN A 61 47.38 15.34 15.51
N VAL A 62 48.14 15.87 16.47
CA VAL A 62 49.04 17.01 16.26
C VAL A 62 50.48 16.51 16.17
N SER A 63 51.05 16.56 14.96
CA SER A 63 52.39 16.03 14.66
C SER A 63 53.46 16.60 15.58
N SER A 64 54.40 15.76 16.00
CA SER A 64 55.54 16.18 16.83
C SER A 64 56.32 17.33 16.16
N GLY A 65 56.60 18.38 16.94
CA GLY A 65 57.26 19.59 16.44
C GLY A 65 56.32 20.69 15.94
N SER A 66 55.01 20.43 15.85
CA SER A 66 54.00 21.47 15.66
C SER A 66 53.74 22.24 16.96
N ASN A 67 53.24 23.46 16.87
CA ASN A 67 52.69 24.14 18.05
C ASN A 67 51.51 23.33 18.63
N PRO A 68 51.27 23.39 19.96
CA PRO A 68 50.13 22.70 20.58
C PRO A 68 48.77 23.23 20.11
N PHE A 69 47.80 22.33 19.99
CA PHE A 69 46.43 22.63 19.55
C PHE A 69 45.74 23.65 20.44
N GLY A 70 45.06 24.63 19.83
CA GLY A 70 44.26 25.61 20.52
C GLY A 70 42.77 25.40 20.30
N THR A 71 42.30 25.45 19.05
CA THR A 71 40.88 25.41 18.73
C THR A 71 40.56 24.78 17.38
N THR A 72 39.36 24.22 17.25
CA THR A 72 38.78 23.77 15.99
C THR A 72 37.26 23.95 15.95
N GLY A 73 36.75 24.09 14.74
CA GLY A 73 35.34 23.94 14.40
C GLY A 73 35.20 23.08 13.15
N PHE A 74 34.31 22.09 13.19
CA PHE A 74 34.10 21.13 12.12
C PHE A 74 32.64 20.63 12.10
N ASN A 75 32.25 20.05 10.96
CA ASN A 75 30.99 19.34 10.82
C ASN A 75 31.27 17.85 10.58
N VAL A 76 30.33 16.99 11.01
CA VAL A 76 30.27 15.58 10.62
C VAL A 76 28.95 15.32 9.92
N THR A 77 28.99 14.82 8.70
CA THR A 77 27.78 14.40 7.95
C THR A 77 27.66 12.88 7.91
N TYR A 78 26.44 12.38 8.04
CA TYR A 78 26.10 10.95 8.09
C TYR A 78 24.67 10.71 7.55
N ASP A 79 24.30 9.46 7.29
CA ASP A 79 22.91 9.14 6.90
C ASP A 79 21.97 9.15 8.13
N GLY A 80 21.11 10.16 8.19
CA GLY A 80 20.12 10.33 9.26
C GLY A 80 19.00 9.28 9.28
N ASN A 81 18.89 8.43 8.26
CA ASN A 81 17.96 7.29 8.26
C ASN A 81 18.59 6.05 8.92
N ILE A 82 19.92 6.01 9.05
CA ILE A 82 20.66 4.88 9.62
C ILE A 82 21.04 5.15 11.09
N LEU A 83 21.50 6.36 11.38
CA LEU A 83 21.91 6.80 12.71
C LEU A 83 21.18 8.08 13.12
N ASN A 84 21.11 8.36 14.42
CA ASN A 84 20.68 9.65 14.94
C ASN A 84 21.58 10.11 16.08
N ALA A 85 22.30 11.23 15.91
CA ALA A 85 23.10 11.81 16.96
C ALA A 85 22.20 12.25 18.14
N SER A 86 22.35 11.59 19.29
CA SER A 86 21.48 11.76 20.44
C SER A 86 22.15 12.51 21.59
N ASN A 87 23.48 12.44 21.69
CA ASN A 87 24.24 13.15 22.70
C ASN A 87 25.69 13.39 22.23
N TYR A 88 26.41 14.28 22.91
CA TYR A 88 27.86 14.39 22.78
C TYR A 88 28.51 14.76 24.11
N THR A 89 29.77 14.37 24.29
CA THR A 89 30.60 14.80 25.43
C THR A 89 31.95 15.30 24.94
N LYS A 90 32.49 16.34 25.60
CA LYS A 90 33.82 16.85 25.28
C LYS A 90 34.88 15.78 25.53
N GLY A 91 35.95 15.78 24.74
CA GLY A 91 37.11 14.94 25.00
C GLY A 91 37.73 15.24 26.38
N PRO A 92 38.42 14.28 27.02
CA PRO A 92 38.93 14.43 28.38
C PRO A 92 39.84 15.65 28.54
N SER A 93 40.66 15.93 27.52
CA SER A 93 41.62 17.02 27.52
C SER A 93 41.02 18.36 27.06
N MET A 94 39.78 18.42 26.56
CA MET A 94 39.18 19.67 26.10
C MET A 94 38.72 20.52 27.28
N ASP A 95 38.86 21.85 27.17
CA ASP A 95 38.25 22.77 28.14
C ASP A 95 36.74 22.82 27.90
N ALA A 96 36.33 22.94 26.64
CA ALA A 96 34.94 22.90 26.22
C ALA A 96 34.78 22.29 24.81
N ALA A 97 33.58 21.75 24.56
CA ALA A 97 33.12 21.35 23.24
C ALA A 97 31.64 21.73 23.11
N VAL A 98 31.28 22.43 22.05
CA VAL A 98 29.89 22.77 21.73
C VAL A 98 29.56 22.30 20.32
N CYS A 99 28.58 21.41 20.24
CA CYS A 99 28.09 20.85 18.99
C CYS A 99 26.56 20.99 18.91
N ASN A 100 26.06 21.32 17.73
CA ASN A 100 24.65 21.25 17.40
C ASN A 100 24.36 19.89 16.75
N ILE A 101 23.51 19.09 17.39
CA ILE A 101 23.10 17.76 16.93
C ILE A 101 21.61 17.71 16.55
N THR A 102 20.92 18.84 16.52
CA THR A 102 19.47 18.88 16.26
C THR A 102 19.12 18.74 14.78
N VAL A 103 20.12 18.78 13.89
CA VAL A 103 19.94 18.66 12.44
C VAL A 103 20.18 17.20 12.04
N PRO A 104 19.16 16.46 11.56
CA PRO A 104 19.34 15.09 11.12
C PRO A 104 20.42 14.99 10.03
N GLY A 105 21.35 14.05 10.20
CA GLY A 105 22.43 13.79 9.24
C GLY A 105 23.60 14.77 9.29
N VAL A 106 23.56 15.80 10.15
CA VAL A 106 24.67 16.77 10.28
C VAL A 106 24.89 17.15 11.75
N ILE A 107 26.12 16.98 12.22
CA ILE A 107 26.60 17.50 13.51
C ILE A 107 27.48 18.70 13.23
N GLN A 108 27.20 19.83 13.87
CA GLN A 108 27.96 21.07 13.69
C GLN A 108 28.69 21.46 14.97
N CYS A 109 29.99 21.26 15.04
CA CYS A 109 30.82 21.58 16.20
C CYS A 109 31.56 22.90 15.96
N GLY A 110 31.18 23.96 16.69
CA GLY A 110 31.68 25.31 16.44
C GLY A 110 32.64 25.87 17.48
N SER A 111 32.76 25.25 18.65
CA SER A 111 33.61 25.76 19.74
C SER A 111 34.22 24.61 20.52
N ILE A 112 35.30 24.05 19.97
CA ILE A 112 36.12 23.06 20.64
C ILE A 112 37.50 23.66 20.85
N PHE A 113 37.96 23.70 22.10
CA PHE A 113 39.24 24.33 22.42
C PHE A 113 39.89 23.77 23.68
N ASN A 114 41.19 24.00 23.77
CA ASN A 114 41.99 23.88 24.98
C ASN A 114 42.96 25.06 25.06
N SER A 115 42.88 25.83 26.15
CA SER A 115 43.68 27.03 26.36
C SER A 115 45.13 26.77 26.77
N ALA A 116 45.43 25.59 27.33
CA ALA A 116 46.77 25.19 27.74
C ALA A 116 47.62 24.68 26.55
N GLY A 117 46.99 24.28 25.45
CA GLY A 117 47.64 23.64 24.33
C GLY A 117 47.73 22.12 24.49
N ILE A 118 47.45 21.36 23.43
CA ILE A 118 47.58 19.88 23.46
C ILE A 118 48.42 19.40 22.28
N GLN A 119 49.29 18.41 22.54
CA GLN A 119 50.14 17.76 21.55
C GLN A 119 49.81 16.28 21.43
N GLY A 120 50.10 15.67 20.29
CA GLY A 120 49.94 14.24 20.08
C GLY A 120 48.51 13.88 19.72
N ASP A 121 48.08 12.71 20.14
CA ASP A 121 46.80 12.11 19.77
C ASP A 121 45.76 12.27 20.88
N PHE A 122 44.59 12.82 20.56
CA PHE A 122 43.55 13.05 21.55
C PHE A 122 42.15 13.18 20.93
N THR A 123 41.15 12.85 21.74
CA THR A 123 39.74 13.04 21.38
C THR A 123 39.30 14.48 21.57
N LEU A 124 38.64 15.01 20.54
CA LEU A 124 37.99 16.32 20.57
C LEU A 124 36.59 16.21 21.18
N VAL A 125 35.80 15.24 20.71
CA VAL A 125 34.42 15.02 21.14
C VAL A 125 34.05 13.57 20.95
N ASN A 126 33.24 13.02 21.87
CA ASN A 126 32.58 11.75 21.71
C ASN A 126 31.12 12.01 21.32
N ILE A 127 30.66 11.46 20.19
CA ILE A 127 29.28 11.61 19.73
C ILE A 127 28.56 10.28 19.94
N THR A 128 27.45 10.29 20.65
CA THR A 128 26.58 9.13 20.81
C THR A 128 25.49 9.15 19.73
N PHE A 129 25.40 8.07 18.98
CA PHE A 129 24.37 7.83 17.99
C PHE A 129 23.41 6.76 18.47
N ASN A 130 22.12 7.00 18.37
CA ASN A 130 21.11 5.96 18.40
C ASN A 130 21.07 5.28 17.03
N ILE A 131 20.92 3.96 17.01
CA ILE A 131 20.87 3.16 15.80
C ILE A 131 19.41 3.05 15.35
N ILE A 132 19.17 3.36 14.07
CA ILE A 132 17.83 3.28 13.45
C ILE A 132 17.72 2.03 12.59
N GLN A 133 18.76 1.72 11.80
CA GLN A 133 18.73 0.62 10.84
C GLN A 133 19.86 -0.39 11.09
N ILE A 134 19.58 -1.66 10.84
CA ILE A 134 20.49 -2.81 11.02
C ILE A 134 20.86 -3.40 9.66
N GLY A 135 22.04 -4.03 9.58
CA GLY A 135 22.56 -4.67 8.38
C GLY A 135 22.96 -3.69 7.30
N VAL A 136 23.43 -2.51 7.70
CA VAL A 136 23.81 -1.41 6.80
C VAL A 136 25.17 -0.85 7.19
N LYS A 137 25.81 -0.18 6.23
CA LYS A 137 27.04 0.58 6.44
C LYS A 137 26.81 2.03 6.01
N THR A 138 27.25 2.98 6.83
CA THR A 138 27.16 4.41 6.55
C THR A 138 28.48 5.10 6.81
N ASP A 139 28.81 6.10 5.99
CA ASP A 139 30.04 6.88 6.12
C ASP A 139 29.85 8.06 7.08
N LEU A 140 30.91 8.40 7.81
CA LEU A 140 31.01 9.58 8.68
C LEU A 140 32.04 10.53 8.08
N ASN A 141 31.56 11.60 7.45
CA ASN A 141 32.41 12.53 6.71
C ASN A 141 32.65 13.82 7.47
N ILE A 142 33.91 14.17 7.68
CA ILE A 142 34.35 15.35 8.41
C ILE A 142 34.56 16.50 7.43
N SER A 143 34.16 17.71 7.83
CA SER A 143 34.50 18.96 7.14
C SER A 143 34.99 19.99 8.16
N ILE A 144 36.23 20.44 8.04
CA ILE A 144 36.83 21.42 8.96
C ILE A 144 36.52 22.83 8.47
N GLY A 145 35.99 23.67 9.37
CA GLY A 145 35.80 25.09 9.13
C GLY A 145 37.00 25.92 9.59
N VAL A 146 37.50 25.66 10.80
CA VAL A 146 38.67 26.33 11.38
C VAL A 146 39.48 25.34 12.21
N ILE A 147 40.81 25.45 12.17
CA ILE A 147 41.70 24.69 13.05
C ILE A 147 42.99 25.50 13.27
N ALA A 148 43.34 25.74 14.53
CA ALA A 148 44.44 26.61 14.91
C ALA A 148 45.15 26.15 16.19
N ASP A 149 46.43 26.52 16.30
CA ASP A 149 47.24 26.31 17.49
C ASP A 149 46.78 27.20 18.66
N LYS A 150 47.35 26.99 19.85
CA LYS A 150 47.02 27.76 21.06
C LYS A 150 47.29 29.27 20.93
N ASP A 151 48.12 29.66 19.97
CA ASP A 151 48.50 31.05 19.71
C ASP A 151 47.63 31.67 18.60
N GLY A 152 46.67 30.91 18.05
CA GLY A 152 45.72 31.35 17.03
C GLY A 152 46.22 31.21 15.58
N ASN A 153 47.36 30.57 15.35
CA ASN A 153 47.87 30.35 13.99
C ASN A 153 47.22 29.10 13.38
N GLY A 154 46.79 29.20 12.12
CA GLY A 154 46.15 28.09 11.42
C GLY A 154 47.10 26.92 11.17
N TYR A 155 46.57 25.69 11.24
CA TYR A 155 47.29 24.49 10.82
C TYR A 155 47.10 24.19 9.33
N SER A 156 48.08 23.51 8.74
CA SER A 156 47.82 22.64 7.60
C SER A 156 47.21 21.33 8.12
N TYR A 157 46.16 20.84 7.46
CA TYR A 157 45.43 19.67 7.97
C TYR A 157 45.16 18.62 6.90
N SER A 158 44.96 17.39 7.37
CA SER A 158 44.38 16.28 6.59
C SER A 158 43.19 15.68 7.33
N ILE A 159 42.31 15.03 6.57
CA ILE A 159 41.07 14.43 7.10
C ILE A 159 41.08 12.94 6.74
N LYS A 160 40.78 12.10 7.73
CA LYS A 160 40.45 10.68 7.53
C LYS A 160 39.00 10.47 7.99
N ASN A 161 38.10 10.33 7.02
CA ASN A 161 36.72 9.95 7.29
C ASN A 161 36.66 8.48 7.75
N GLY A 162 35.63 8.16 8.52
CA GLY A 162 35.37 6.79 8.98
C GLY A 162 34.01 6.29 8.53
N SER A 163 33.61 5.15 9.04
CA SER A 163 32.32 4.54 8.73
C SER A 163 31.79 3.73 9.91
N VAL A 164 30.49 3.46 9.90
CA VAL A 164 29.83 2.60 10.88
C VAL A 164 29.10 1.50 10.13
N GLN A 165 29.42 0.25 10.45
CA GLN A 165 28.67 -0.92 10.01
C GLN A 165 27.85 -1.48 11.17
N ILE A 166 26.53 -1.57 10.97
CA ILE A 166 25.61 -2.16 11.93
C ILE A 166 25.29 -3.57 11.45
N ASN A 167 25.73 -4.59 12.17
CA ASN A 167 25.68 -5.98 11.71
C ASN A 167 24.29 -6.60 11.84
N CYS A 168 23.82 -7.31 10.80
CA CYS A 168 22.73 -8.27 10.93
C CYS A 168 23.26 -9.67 11.34
N THR A 169 22.40 -10.49 11.93
CA THR A 169 22.66 -11.92 12.25
C THR A 169 21.66 -12.88 11.64
N ASN A 170 20.48 -12.39 11.26
CA ASN A 170 19.44 -13.21 10.66
C ASN A 170 18.49 -12.33 9.83
N ASP A 171 17.69 -13.00 9.00
CA ASP A 171 16.84 -12.34 8.02
C ASP A 171 15.74 -11.46 8.64
N THR A 172 15.32 -11.74 9.88
CA THR A 172 14.25 -10.95 10.54
C THR A 172 14.67 -9.51 10.84
N GLN A 173 15.98 -9.22 10.86
CA GLN A 173 16.54 -7.89 11.07
C GLN A 173 16.65 -7.07 9.78
N CYS A 174 16.44 -7.70 8.62
CA CYS A 174 16.63 -7.06 7.31
C CYS A 174 15.35 -6.51 6.69
N GLY A 175 14.21 -6.66 7.37
CA GLY A 175 12.91 -6.33 6.79
C GLY A 175 12.45 -7.38 5.77
N ALA A 176 11.25 -7.19 5.21
CA ALA A 176 10.67 -8.14 4.26
C ALA A 176 11.51 -8.23 2.97
N ASN A 177 11.64 -9.44 2.42
CA ASN A 177 12.33 -9.73 1.16
C ASN A 177 13.80 -9.28 1.14
N ASN A 178 14.46 -9.33 2.29
CA ASN A 178 15.89 -9.17 2.43
C ASN A 178 16.44 -10.31 3.28
N THR A 179 17.66 -10.75 3.00
CA THR A 179 18.37 -11.75 3.82
C THR A 179 19.63 -11.14 4.41
N CYS A 180 20.04 -11.68 5.56
CA CYS A 180 21.30 -11.31 6.16
C CYS A 180 22.43 -12.11 5.51
N ASN A 181 23.37 -11.42 4.87
CA ASN A 181 24.57 -12.06 4.38
C ASN A 181 25.52 -12.33 5.56
N ILE A 182 25.58 -13.57 6.04
CA ILE A 182 26.36 -13.94 7.23
C ILE A 182 27.87 -13.70 7.10
N THR A 183 28.41 -13.53 5.89
CA THR A 183 29.84 -13.25 5.67
C THR A 183 30.14 -11.76 5.80
N THR A 184 29.24 -10.91 5.29
CA THR A 184 29.43 -9.44 5.30
C THR A 184 28.68 -8.74 6.42
N HIS A 185 27.74 -9.43 7.06
CA HIS A 185 26.77 -8.91 8.03
C HIS A 185 25.91 -7.76 7.50
N LEU A 186 25.74 -7.66 6.19
CA LEU A 186 24.88 -6.68 5.53
C LEU A 186 23.58 -7.34 5.04
N CYS A 187 22.49 -6.59 5.11
CA CYS A 187 21.21 -6.97 4.54
C CYS A 187 21.26 -6.85 3.02
N GLN A 188 20.80 -7.90 2.34
CA GLN A 188 20.80 -8.00 0.90
C GLN A 188 19.39 -8.28 0.41
N ALA A 189 18.99 -7.53 -0.62
CA ALA A 189 17.74 -7.75 -1.32
C ALA A 189 17.64 -9.19 -1.85
N THR A 190 16.58 -9.90 -1.44
CA THR A 190 16.15 -11.13 -2.10
C THR A 190 15.00 -10.82 -3.04
N THR A 191 15.12 -11.31 -4.26
CA THR A 191 14.03 -11.20 -5.23
C THR A 191 12.98 -12.27 -4.93
N ILE A 192 11.72 -11.84 -4.83
CA ILE A 192 10.55 -12.72 -4.90
C ILE A 192 10.09 -12.86 -6.35
N ILE A 193 9.42 -13.97 -6.65
CA ILE A 193 8.71 -14.13 -7.93
C ILE A 193 7.34 -13.50 -7.76
N CYS A 194 7.01 -12.59 -8.66
CA CYS A 194 5.72 -11.94 -8.75
C CYS A 194 5.04 -12.39 -10.05
N TYR A 195 3.73 -12.58 -9.98
CA TYR A 195 2.89 -13.12 -11.03
C TYR A 195 1.90 -12.06 -11.47
N GLY A 196 1.75 -11.86 -12.78
CA GLY A 196 0.86 -10.81 -13.32
C GLY A 196 -0.59 -11.08 -12.92
N ASP A 197 -1.26 -10.03 -12.48
CA ASP A 197 -2.67 -10.01 -12.07
C ASP A 197 -3.39 -9.03 -13.03
N ALA A 198 -3.93 -9.57 -14.12
CA ALA A 198 -4.39 -8.77 -15.25
C ALA A 198 -5.81 -8.23 -15.09
N ASP A 199 -6.67 -8.91 -14.33
CA ASP A 199 -8.03 -8.47 -14.02
C ASP A 199 -8.18 -7.84 -12.63
N GLY A 200 -7.13 -7.89 -11.80
CA GLY A 200 -7.00 -7.16 -10.55
C GLY A 200 -7.71 -7.82 -9.37
N ASP A 201 -7.89 -9.14 -9.41
CA ASP A 201 -8.62 -9.88 -8.37
C ASP A 201 -7.73 -10.40 -7.22
N GLY A 202 -6.42 -10.18 -7.34
CA GLY A 202 -5.43 -10.58 -6.34
C GLY A 202 -4.80 -11.95 -6.57
N TYR A 203 -5.17 -12.64 -7.64
CA TYR A 203 -4.58 -13.91 -8.07
C TYR A 203 -3.68 -13.70 -9.28
N GLY A 204 -2.55 -14.40 -9.30
CA GLY A 204 -1.53 -14.19 -10.33
C GLY A 204 -1.36 -15.37 -11.27
N ASN A 205 -0.92 -15.08 -12.48
CA ASN A 205 -0.67 -16.07 -13.53
C ASN A 205 0.74 -16.65 -13.47
N ALA A 206 0.84 -17.98 -13.33
CA ALA A 206 2.09 -18.75 -13.31
C ALA A 206 2.99 -18.54 -14.54
N THR A 207 2.45 -18.10 -15.68
CA THR A 207 3.17 -17.90 -16.94
C THR A 207 3.65 -16.47 -17.17
N ASN A 208 3.04 -15.49 -16.50
CA ASN A 208 3.45 -14.08 -16.55
C ASN A 208 4.20 -13.73 -15.26
N THR A 209 5.53 -13.90 -15.26
CA THR A 209 6.34 -13.72 -14.06
C THR A 209 7.37 -12.61 -14.18
N THR A 210 7.70 -11.99 -13.05
CA THR A 210 8.83 -11.07 -12.90
C THR A 210 9.50 -11.29 -11.55
N GLN A 211 10.79 -10.94 -11.44
CA GLN A 211 11.54 -11.00 -10.19
C GLN A 211 11.75 -9.59 -9.65
N ASN A 212 11.36 -9.36 -8.40
CA ASN A 212 11.48 -8.05 -7.76
C ASN A 212 11.62 -8.20 -6.25
N THR A 213 12.07 -7.17 -5.53
CA THR A 213 12.12 -7.17 -4.06
C THR A 213 10.74 -6.95 -3.44
N THR A 214 9.82 -6.37 -4.21
CA THR A 214 8.40 -6.20 -3.87
C THR A 214 7.59 -6.28 -5.16
N CYS A 215 6.40 -6.88 -5.14
CA CYS A 215 5.62 -7.00 -6.38
C CYS A 215 5.21 -5.63 -6.91
N PRO A 216 5.51 -5.32 -8.19
CA PRO A 216 5.10 -4.07 -8.80
C PRO A 216 3.57 -4.05 -8.99
N THR A 217 3.02 -2.86 -9.23
CA THR A 217 1.59 -2.72 -9.56
C THR A 217 1.21 -3.62 -10.73
N GLY A 218 0.09 -4.34 -10.60
CA GLY A 218 -0.37 -5.34 -11.58
C GLY A 218 0.28 -6.71 -11.42
N TYR A 219 0.99 -6.96 -10.31
CA TYR A 219 1.54 -8.27 -9.97
C TYR A 219 1.29 -8.62 -8.50
N VAL A 220 1.15 -9.92 -8.22
CA VAL A 220 0.93 -10.48 -6.89
C VAL A 220 1.92 -11.59 -6.56
N ASN A 221 2.02 -12.00 -5.30
CA ASN A 221 3.00 -12.98 -4.82
C ASN A 221 2.46 -14.43 -4.82
N ASN A 222 1.44 -14.73 -5.62
CA ASN A 222 0.86 -16.06 -5.78
C ASN A 222 0.59 -16.35 -7.25
N SER A 223 0.55 -17.64 -7.61
CA SER A 223 0.40 -18.10 -9.00
C SER A 223 -0.92 -18.85 -9.21
N ASN A 224 -1.97 -18.45 -8.51
CA ASN A 224 -3.16 -19.28 -8.34
C ASN A 224 -4.31 -18.86 -9.25
N ASP A 225 -4.11 -17.92 -10.17
CA ASP A 225 -5.16 -17.50 -11.10
C ASP A 225 -5.47 -18.60 -12.13
N CYS A 226 -6.75 -18.85 -12.35
CA CYS A 226 -7.24 -19.74 -13.40
C CYS A 226 -7.81 -19.00 -14.61
N ASN A 227 -8.09 -17.69 -14.52
CA ASN A 227 -8.52 -16.89 -15.64
C ASN A 227 -8.22 -15.39 -15.44
N ASP A 228 -7.02 -14.98 -15.81
CA ASP A 228 -6.51 -13.60 -15.89
C ASP A 228 -7.37 -12.55 -16.59
N ASN A 229 -8.41 -12.95 -17.31
CA ASN A 229 -9.29 -12.02 -18.02
C ASN A 229 -10.66 -11.89 -17.33
N ASN A 230 -10.86 -12.50 -16.16
CA ASN A 230 -12.14 -12.51 -15.48
C ASN A 230 -11.98 -12.67 -13.95
N SER A 231 -12.07 -11.54 -13.25
CA SER A 231 -11.93 -11.42 -11.80
C SER A 231 -12.97 -12.19 -10.97
N ALA A 232 -13.99 -12.76 -11.62
CA ALA A 232 -14.98 -13.62 -10.97
C ALA A 232 -14.60 -15.11 -11.02
N ILE A 233 -13.53 -15.48 -11.74
CA ILE A 233 -13.06 -16.86 -11.93
C ILE A 233 -11.65 -17.01 -11.36
N ASN A 234 -11.57 -17.42 -10.11
CA ASN A 234 -10.37 -17.61 -9.32
C ASN A 234 -10.53 -18.79 -8.34
N PRO A 235 -9.52 -19.15 -7.52
CA PRO A 235 -9.60 -20.32 -6.64
C PRO A 235 -10.78 -20.35 -5.67
N ASN A 236 -11.37 -19.19 -5.39
CA ASN A 236 -12.50 -19.04 -4.49
C ASN A 236 -13.85 -18.96 -5.22
N THR A 237 -13.89 -19.12 -6.54
CA THR A 237 -15.13 -19.08 -7.31
C THR A 237 -16.07 -20.20 -6.89
N ILE A 238 -17.30 -19.80 -6.53
CA ILE A 238 -18.38 -20.72 -6.22
C ILE A 238 -19.23 -20.91 -7.48
N TRP A 239 -19.46 -22.17 -7.82
CA TRP A 239 -20.29 -22.62 -8.92
C TRP A 239 -21.57 -23.23 -8.36
N PHE A 240 -22.73 -22.78 -8.83
CA PHE A 240 -24.05 -23.29 -8.47
C PHE A 240 -24.56 -24.16 -9.61
N ALA A 241 -24.99 -25.39 -9.29
CA ALA A 241 -25.50 -26.31 -10.30
C ALA A 241 -26.81 -25.77 -10.88
N ASP A 242 -26.92 -25.80 -12.20
CA ASP A 242 -28.12 -25.43 -12.96
C ASP A 242 -28.56 -26.70 -13.71
N MET A 243 -29.39 -27.51 -13.06
CA MET A 243 -29.59 -28.92 -13.44
C MET A 243 -30.56 -29.11 -14.61
N ASP A 244 -31.50 -28.18 -14.79
CA ASP A 244 -32.49 -28.19 -15.86
C ASP A 244 -32.23 -27.11 -16.94
N ASN A 245 -31.16 -26.32 -16.76
CA ASN A 245 -30.64 -25.36 -17.73
C ASN A 245 -31.61 -24.22 -18.04
N ASP A 246 -32.22 -23.67 -16.99
CA ASP A 246 -33.08 -22.50 -17.08
C ASP A 246 -32.36 -21.18 -16.72
N GLY A 247 -31.10 -21.27 -16.28
CA GLY A 247 -30.24 -20.15 -15.90
C GLY A 247 -30.28 -19.80 -14.42
N TYR A 248 -31.10 -20.48 -13.61
CA TYR A 248 -31.09 -20.40 -12.16
C TYR A 248 -30.29 -21.57 -11.58
N GLY A 249 -29.43 -21.26 -10.61
CA GLY A 249 -28.62 -22.25 -9.93
C GLY A 249 -29.23 -22.63 -8.59
N ASN A 250 -28.81 -23.76 -8.04
CA ASN A 250 -29.18 -24.18 -6.69
C ASN A 250 -28.11 -23.78 -5.66
N ALA A 251 -28.44 -22.90 -4.72
CA ALA A 251 -27.54 -22.46 -3.65
C ALA A 251 -27.03 -23.60 -2.76
N THR A 252 -27.77 -24.70 -2.62
CA THR A 252 -27.38 -25.84 -1.78
C THR A 252 -26.51 -26.85 -2.51
N ASN A 253 -26.61 -26.90 -3.84
CA ASN A 253 -25.78 -27.72 -4.70
C ASN A 253 -24.70 -26.85 -5.36
N ASN A 254 -23.71 -26.46 -4.55
CA ASN A 254 -22.61 -25.61 -5.00
C ASN A 254 -21.25 -26.29 -4.83
N ARG A 255 -20.24 -25.78 -5.56
CA ARG A 255 -18.85 -26.22 -5.48
C ARG A 255 -17.93 -25.01 -5.57
N THR A 256 -16.90 -24.97 -4.73
CA THR A 256 -15.80 -24.01 -4.91
C THR A 256 -14.74 -24.65 -5.80
N ASN A 257 -14.44 -24.02 -6.93
CA ASN A 257 -13.41 -24.51 -7.85
C ASN A 257 -12.89 -23.36 -8.71
N CYS A 258 -11.60 -23.44 -9.07
CA CYS A 258 -10.99 -22.43 -9.92
C CYS A 258 -11.60 -22.43 -11.33
N THR A 259 -11.68 -23.60 -11.95
CA THR A 259 -12.27 -23.75 -13.29
C THR A 259 -13.70 -24.25 -13.20
N LYS A 260 -14.50 -23.89 -14.22
CA LYS A 260 -15.87 -24.37 -14.37
C LYS A 260 -15.91 -25.90 -14.30
N PRO A 261 -16.65 -26.50 -13.35
CA PRO A 261 -16.83 -27.95 -13.32
C PRO A 261 -17.56 -28.46 -14.58
N SER A 262 -17.39 -29.74 -14.92
CA SER A 262 -18.16 -30.37 -15.99
C SER A 262 -19.66 -30.32 -15.68
N GLY A 263 -20.48 -30.04 -16.70
CA GLY A 263 -21.92 -29.87 -16.58
C GLY A 263 -22.38 -28.41 -16.65
N MET A 264 -23.60 -28.17 -16.18
CA MET A 264 -24.29 -26.89 -16.24
C MET A 264 -24.16 -26.22 -14.87
N TRP A 265 -23.45 -25.09 -14.85
CA TRP A 265 -23.10 -24.36 -13.64
C TRP A 265 -23.07 -22.86 -13.94
N ILE A 266 -23.56 -22.08 -13.00
CA ILE A 266 -23.47 -20.61 -12.99
C ILE A 266 -22.61 -20.13 -11.84
N THR A 267 -22.03 -18.93 -11.94
CA THR A 267 -21.25 -18.31 -10.85
C THR A 267 -21.97 -17.14 -10.18
N ASN A 268 -23.09 -16.68 -10.76
CA ASN A 268 -23.85 -15.58 -10.22
C ASN A 268 -24.67 -16.04 -9.00
N ALA A 269 -24.17 -15.75 -7.80
CA ALA A 269 -24.87 -16.05 -6.55
C ALA A 269 -26.27 -15.43 -6.45
N SER A 270 -26.56 -14.33 -7.16
CA SER A 270 -27.90 -13.72 -7.16
C SER A 270 -28.93 -14.54 -7.95
N MET A 271 -28.47 -15.44 -8.81
CA MET A 271 -29.31 -16.37 -9.58
C MET A 271 -29.29 -17.78 -8.98
N ALA A 272 -28.62 -17.99 -7.84
CA ALA A 272 -28.57 -19.26 -7.13
C ALA A 272 -29.86 -19.52 -6.31
N THR A 273 -31.01 -19.26 -6.92
CA THR A 273 -32.33 -19.24 -6.26
C THR A 273 -33.31 -20.25 -6.85
N ASP A 274 -32.82 -21.20 -7.64
CA ASP A 274 -33.67 -22.25 -8.20
C ASP A 274 -34.40 -23.03 -7.10
N CYS A 275 -35.68 -23.29 -7.34
CA CYS A 275 -36.54 -24.07 -6.46
C CYS A 275 -36.90 -25.44 -7.04
N ASN A 276 -36.57 -25.74 -8.30
CA ASN A 276 -36.81 -27.04 -8.89
C ASN A 276 -35.80 -27.40 -9.99
N ASP A 277 -34.66 -27.93 -9.56
CA ASP A 277 -33.58 -28.50 -10.38
C ASP A 277 -33.98 -29.56 -11.46
N ASN A 278 -35.25 -29.96 -11.54
CA ASN A 278 -35.73 -30.95 -12.52
C ASN A 278 -36.77 -30.38 -13.49
N ASN A 279 -37.11 -29.09 -13.41
CA ASN A 279 -38.16 -28.50 -14.25
C ASN A 279 -37.92 -27.02 -14.52
N SER A 280 -37.41 -26.73 -15.71
CA SER A 280 -37.04 -25.38 -16.15
C SER A 280 -38.20 -24.40 -16.31
N ALA A 281 -39.46 -24.87 -16.17
CA ALA A 281 -40.62 -24.00 -16.09
C ALA A 281 -40.91 -23.48 -14.67
N ILE A 282 -40.23 -24.02 -13.65
CA ILE A 282 -40.46 -23.73 -12.23
C ILE A 282 -39.19 -23.12 -11.61
N ASN A 283 -39.16 -21.79 -11.53
CA ASN A 283 -38.05 -20.99 -11.05
C ASN A 283 -38.58 -19.70 -10.38
N PRO A 284 -37.71 -18.82 -9.84
CA PRO A 284 -38.15 -17.63 -9.10
C PRO A 284 -39.09 -16.69 -9.85
N ASN A 285 -39.07 -16.73 -11.18
CA ASN A 285 -39.90 -15.90 -12.03
C ASN A 285 -41.16 -16.63 -12.54
N THR A 286 -41.42 -17.86 -12.09
CA THR A 286 -42.61 -18.62 -12.48
C THR A 286 -43.90 -17.92 -12.08
N ILE A 287 -44.79 -17.79 -13.05
CA ILE A 287 -46.14 -17.24 -12.86
C ILE A 287 -47.12 -18.41 -12.74
N TRP A 288 -47.91 -18.38 -11.69
CA TRP A 288 -48.99 -19.32 -11.42
C TRP A 288 -50.34 -18.63 -11.63
N TYR A 289 -51.27 -19.33 -12.28
CA TYR A 289 -52.64 -18.87 -12.55
C TYR A 289 -53.63 -19.62 -11.67
N ALA A 290 -54.60 -18.90 -11.08
CA ALA A 290 -55.63 -19.52 -10.25
C ALA A 290 -56.51 -20.44 -11.11
N ASP A 291 -56.81 -21.63 -10.61
CA ASP A 291 -57.57 -22.69 -11.30
C ASP A 291 -58.66 -23.17 -10.35
N ASN A 292 -59.73 -22.40 -10.24
CA ASN A 292 -60.69 -22.51 -9.15
C ASN A 292 -61.67 -23.69 -9.35
N ASP A 293 -61.90 -24.13 -10.58
CA ASP A 293 -62.73 -25.29 -10.91
C ASP A 293 -61.94 -26.59 -11.17
N THR A 294 -60.61 -26.53 -11.21
CA THR A 294 -59.67 -27.66 -11.23
C THR A 294 -59.60 -28.44 -12.55
N ASP A 295 -59.80 -27.78 -13.70
CA ASP A 295 -59.61 -28.41 -15.01
C ASP A 295 -58.17 -28.37 -15.54
N GLY A 296 -57.29 -27.59 -14.88
CA GLY A 296 -55.87 -27.48 -15.21
C GLY A 296 -55.50 -26.27 -16.06
N TYR A 297 -56.47 -25.47 -16.51
CA TYR A 297 -56.27 -24.14 -17.06
C TYR A 297 -56.59 -23.09 -16.01
N GLY A 298 -55.88 -21.97 -16.06
CA GLY A 298 -56.01 -20.93 -15.05
C GLY A 298 -56.40 -19.59 -15.62
N ASN A 299 -57.04 -18.80 -14.77
CA ASN A 299 -57.46 -17.45 -15.08
C ASN A 299 -56.24 -16.52 -15.21
N ALA A 300 -55.98 -16.05 -16.43
CA ALA A 300 -54.84 -15.17 -16.72
C ALA A 300 -54.88 -13.84 -15.95
N ALA A 301 -56.07 -13.36 -15.54
CA ALA A 301 -56.22 -12.13 -14.78
C ALA A 301 -55.93 -12.29 -13.28
N ILE A 302 -55.95 -13.53 -12.77
CA ILE A 302 -55.67 -13.86 -11.37
C ILE A 302 -54.40 -14.71 -11.33
N ASN A 303 -53.26 -14.03 -11.29
CA ASN A 303 -51.95 -14.67 -11.29
C ASN A 303 -51.04 -14.14 -10.18
N GLN A 304 -50.00 -14.92 -9.85
CA GLN A 304 -48.94 -14.51 -8.93
C GLN A 304 -47.59 -15.13 -9.32
N THR A 305 -46.50 -14.40 -9.05
CA THR A 305 -45.14 -14.88 -9.28
C THR A 305 -44.60 -15.54 -8.01
N ASN A 306 -44.43 -16.86 -8.06
CA ASN A 306 -43.89 -17.65 -6.96
C ASN A 306 -42.97 -18.73 -7.52
N CYS A 307 -41.86 -19.00 -6.80
CA CYS A 307 -40.96 -20.08 -7.17
C CYS A 307 -41.65 -21.45 -7.07
N THR A 308 -42.27 -21.73 -5.93
CA THR A 308 -43.03 -22.96 -5.71
C THR A 308 -44.53 -22.73 -5.90
N LYS A 309 -45.25 -23.80 -6.27
CA LYS A 309 -46.71 -23.76 -6.41
C LYS A 309 -47.36 -23.19 -5.13
N PRO A 310 -48.15 -22.12 -5.22
CA PRO A 310 -48.88 -21.55 -4.08
C PRO A 310 -49.90 -22.54 -3.51
N SER A 311 -50.34 -22.32 -2.27
CA SER A 311 -51.39 -23.13 -1.67
C SER A 311 -52.74 -22.91 -2.38
N GLY A 312 -53.52 -23.98 -2.51
CA GLY A 312 -54.76 -24.00 -3.29
C GLY A 312 -54.55 -24.53 -4.70
N ASN A 313 -55.51 -24.22 -5.57
CA ASN A 313 -55.52 -24.69 -6.94
C ASN A 313 -54.92 -23.62 -7.86
N TRP A 314 -53.75 -23.94 -8.40
CA TRP A 314 -52.98 -23.10 -9.29
C TRP A 314 -52.35 -23.96 -10.39
N THR A 315 -52.25 -23.43 -11.59
CA THR A 315 -51.64 -24.09 -12.76
C THR A 315 -50.59 -23.20 -13.42
N LEU A 316 -49.74 -23.81 -14.25
CA LEU A 316 -48.79 -23.08 -15.11
C LEU A 316 -49.42 -22.68 -16.45
N ILE A 317 -50.58 -23.24 -16.78
CA ILE A 317 -51.23 -23.06 -18.07
C ILE A 317 -52.30 -21.97 -17.96
N PRO A 318 -52.11 -20.78 -18.54
CA PRO A 318 -53.15 -19.77 -18.57
C PRO A 318 -54.19 -20.07 -19.66
N GLY A 319 -55.29 -19.32 -19.63
CA GLY A 319 -56.21 -19.21 -20.78
C GLY A 319 -57.63 -19.65 -20.48
N ASP A 320 -57.95 -19.95 -19.24
CA ASP A 320 -59.32 -20.26 -18.83
C ASP A 320 -60.21 -19.01 -18.92
N CYS A 321 -61.31 -19.14 -19.68
CA CYS A 321 -62.31 -18.11 -19.88
C CYS A 321 -63.49 -18.21 -18.88
N ASN A 322 -63.64 -19.33 -18.16
CA ASN A 322 -64.64 -19.49 -17.11
C ASN A 322 -64.16 -20.38 -15.95
N ASP A 323 -63.36 -19.77 -15.07
CA ASP A 323 -62.74 -20.29 -13.82
C ASP A 323 -63.72 -20.72 -12.71
N ASN A 324 -64.98 -21.00 -13.05
CA ASN A 324 -65.96 -21.60 -12.16
C ASN A 324 -66.67 -22.80 -12.82
N ASN A 325 -66.25 -23.22 -14.01
CA ASN A 325 -66.82 -24.32 -14.76
C ASN A 325 -65.76 -25.14 -15.49
N LEU A 326 -65.36 -26.23 -14.87
CA LEU A 326 -64.43 -27.27 -15.35
C LEU A 326 -64.72 -27.88 -16.74
N SER A 327 -65.82 -27.51 -17.39
CA SER A 327 -66.17 -27.92 -18.76
C SER A 327 -66.04 -26.77 -19.77
N ILE A 328 -65.45 -25.64 -19.40
CA ILE A 328 -65.24 -24.49 -20.28
C ILE A 328 -63.79 -24.05 -20.14
N HIS A 329 -62.95 -24.52 -21.05
CA HIS A 329 -61.51 -24.26 -21.03
C HIS A 329 -60.89 -24.54 -22.41
N PRO A 330 -59.66 -24.06 -22.68
CA PRO A 330 -58.98 -24.32 -23.95
C PRO A 330 -58.98 -25.78 -24.38
N GLY A 331 -59.44 -26.01 -25.61
CA GLY A 331 -59.48 -27.32 -26.25
C GLY A 331 -60.69 -28.19 -25.91
N THR A 332 -61.67 -27.68 -25.17
CA THR A 332 -62.98 -28.33 -25.01
C THR A 332 -63.72 -28.37 -26.36
N PRO A 333 -64.54 -29.39 -26.68
CA PRO A 333 -65.39 -29.33 -27.86
C PRO A 333 -66.53 -28.32 -27.70
N GLU A 334 -66.74 -27.49 -28.72
CA GLU A 334 -67.91 -26.59 -28.81
C GLU A 334 -69.25 -27.35 -28.77
N ILE A 335 -70.19 -26.85 -27.98
CA ILE A 335 -71.57 -27.30 -27.92
C ILE A 335 -72.41 -26.35 -28.77
N TYR A 336 -72.89 -26.84 -29.91
CA TYR A 336 -73.68 -26.01 -30.81
C TYR A 336 -74.97 -25.48 -30.15
N TYR A 337 -75.22 -24.19 -30.39
CA TYR A 337 -76.43 -23.44 -30.04
C TYR A 337 -76.70 -23.21 -28.55
N ASP A 338 -75.70 -23.33 -27.67
CA ASP A 338 -75.87 -23.01 -26.23
C ASP A 338 -75.47 -21.56 -25.86
N GLY A 339 -74.79 -20.84 -26.75
CA GLY A 339 -74.38 -19.45 -26.55
C GLY A 339 -73.11 -19.29 -25.72
N VAL A 340 -72.36 -20.38 -25.49
CA VAL A 340 -71.19 -20.44 -24.63
C VAL A 340 -69.96 -20.80 -25.49
N ASP A 341 -68.91 -20.00 -25.39
CA ASP A 341 -67.59 -20.33 -25.93
C ASP A 341 -66.96 -21.40 -25.00
N ASN A 342 -67.11 -22.68 -25.35
CA ASN A 342 -66.65 -23.78 -24.49
C ASN A 342 -65.13 -23.94 -24.53
N ASP A 343 -64.51 -23.63 -25.66
CA ASP A 343 -63.09 -23.87 -25.94
C ASP A 343 -62.21 -22.63 -25.75
N CYS A 344 -62.81 -21.53 -25.28
CA CYS A 344 -62.16 -20.25 -25.03
C CYS A 344 -61.46 -19.69 -26.28
N ASN A 345 -61.93 -20.05 -27.47
CA ASN A 345 -61.43 -19.57 -28.74
C ASN A 345 -62.57 -18.94 -29.54
N VAL A 346 -62.56 -17.61 -29.54
CA VAL A 346 -63.52 -16.76 -30.29
C VAL A 346 -63.64 -17.05 -31.79
N SER A 347 -62.75 -17.87 -32.37
CA SER A 347 -62.78 -18.27 -33.78
C SER A 347 -63.64 -19.51 -34.03
N THR A 348 -63.88 -20.34 -33.02
CA THR A 348 -64.68 -21.57 -33.06
C THR A 348 -66.09 -21.24 -32.60
N LYS A 349 -66.92 -20.76 -33.53
CA LYS A 349 -68.28 -20.31 -33.20
C LYS A 349 -69.22 -21.48 -32.92
N ASP A 350 -70.00 -21.32 -31.86
CA ASP A 350 -71.07 -22.20 -31.37
C ASP A 350 -72.41 -22.02 -32.11
N CYS A 351 -72.54 -20.96 -32.90
CA CYS A 351 -73.85 -20.49 -33.40
C CYS A 351 -74.24 -20.92 -34.82
N ASP A 352 -73.36 -21.56 -35.59
CA ASP A 352 -73.62 -21.91 -37.01
C ASP A 352 -72.81 -23.15 -37.42
N GLN A 353 -73.38 -24.34 -37.23
CA GLN A 353 -72.69 -25.61 -37.47
C GLN A 353 -72.42 -25.88 -38.95
N ASP A 354 -73.30 -25.42 -39.85
CA ASP A 354 -73.22 -25.69 -41.29
C ASP A 354 -72.67 -24.50 -42.12
N ASN A 355 -72.29 -23.41 -41.45
CA ASN A 355 -71.74 -22.18 -42.03
C ASN A 355 -72.67 -21.53 -43.06
N ASP A 356 -73.98 -21.61 -42.86
CA ASP A 356 -74.97 -21.04 -43.79
C ASP A 356 -75.34 -19.57 -43.48
N GLY A 357 -74.88 -19.07 -42.32
CA GLY A 357 -75.07 -17.69 -41.87
C GLY A 357 -76.41 -17.43 -41.17
N PHE A 358 -77.15 -18.45 -40.74
CA PHE A 358 -78.49 -18.34 -40.13
C PHE A 358 -78.68 -19.05 -38.79
#